data_AF-A0A6A8MZT1-F1
#
_entry.id   AF-A0A6A8MZT1-F1
#
_cell.length_a   1.000
_cell.length_b   1.000
_cell.length_c   1.000
_cell.angle_alpha   90.00
_cell.angle_beta   90.00
_cell.angle_gamma   90.00
#
_symmetry.space_group_name_H-M   'P 1'
#
loop_
_entity.id
_entity.type
_entity.pdbx_description
1 polymer ?
#
loop_
_entity_poly.entity_id
_entity_poly.type
_entity_poly.pdbx_seq_one_letter_code
_entity_poly.pdbx_strand_id
1 'polypeptide(L)'
;MRKLLAAALVFVFLGTGVSHAHQPVILLDSDTSAEKGPLLVDGTVSFAIRASFTKAGQKKAFRAQLKEGDALNFQFLIMDKKPENALKMTQLPNLVVTGPGGFKTTMKLNERTKFFESYTQTTYLYLGRYSSVAKSGVYSFLLTSRGKAAITLGVGNKEIPGEVTRGAAPMVSASAAPVAPATASAKPSASASAPATTAGYTMAQVKVNDNIKTCWAVVDDYVYDLTKWINSHPGGAGAIVSLCGTDATSAFKTQHQNQAKPAVRLDSYKLGPLQK
;
A
#
# COMPACT_ATOMS: atom_id res chain seq x y z
N MET A 1 -10.83 -48.06 25.10
CA MET A 1 -9.83 -46.98 24.91
C MET A 1 -9.33 -47.00 23.47
N ARG A 2 -9.89 -46.19 22.57
CA ARG A 2 -9.42 -46.07 21.18
C ARG A 2 -8.76 -44.69 21.01
N LYS A 3 -7.45 -44.70 20.75
CA LYS A 3 -6.65 -43.49 20.49
C LYS A 3 -7.01 -42.94 19.10
N LEU A 4 -7.50 -41.71 19.03
CA LEU A 4 -7.65 -40.96 17.78
C LEU A 4 -6.33 -40.24 17.51
N LEU A 5 -5.62 -40.69 16.48
CA LEU A 5 -4.50 -39.97 15.87
C LEU A 5 -5.09 -38.86 14.98
N ALA A 6 -4.95 -37.61 15.41
CA ALA A 6 -5.24 -36.46 14.56
C ALA A 6 -4.08 -36.25 13.58
N ALA A 7 -4.30 -36.54 12.30
CA ALA A 7 -3.39 -36.19 11.23
C ALA A 7 -3.45 -34.66 11.01
N ALA A 8 -2.39 -33.95 11.39
CA ALA A 8 -2.21 -32.56 11.03
C ALA A 8 -1.85 -32.46 9.54
N LEU A 9 -2.82 -32.09 8.72
CA LEU A 9 -2.60 -31.75 7.30
C LEU A 9 -1.85 -30.41 7.21
N VAL A 10 -0.53 -30.49 7.09
CA VAL A 10 0.31 -29.35 6.70
C VAL A 10 0.19 -29.19 5.18
N PHE A 11 -0.66 -28.27 4.72
CA PHE A 11 -0.68 -27.87 3.32
C PHE A 11 0.53 -26.98 3.02
N VAL A 12 1.59 -27.57 2.45
CA VAL A 12 2.70 -26.82 1.85
C VAL A 12 2.29 -26.42 0.43
N PHE A 13 1.79 -25.19 0.27
CA PHE A 13 1.61 -24.61 -1.07
C PHE A 13 2.95 -24.11 -1.60
N LEU A 14 3.60 -24.93 -2.42
CA LEU A 14 4.61 -24.50 -3.40
C LEU A 14 3.86 -24.13 -4.68
N GLY A 15 3.32 -22.91 -4.76
CA GLY A 15 2.57 -22.48 -5.94
C GLY A 15 2.48 -20.96 -6.03
N THR A 16 2.70 -20.45 -7.25
CA THR A 16 2.32 -19.10 -7.68
C THR A 16 0.79 -19.02 -7.63
N GLY A 17 0.24 -18.26 -6.68
CA GLY A 17 -1.20 -18.13 -6.49
C GLY A 17 -1.69 -16.72 -6.78
N VAL A 18 -2.84 -16.60 -7.43
CA VAL A 18 -3.58 -15.34 -7.52
C VAL A 18 -4.20 -15.08 -6.16
N SER A 19 -3.70 -14.06 -5.48
CA SER A 19 -4.28 -13.58 -4.22
C SER A 19 -5.38 -12.59 -4.52
N HIS A 20 -6.58 -12.89 -4.04
CA HIS A 20 -7.70 -11.95 -4.09
C HIS A 20 -7.42 -10.80 -3.11
N ALA A 21 -7.93 -9.61 -3.42
CA ALA A 21 -8.01 -8.54 -2.42
C ALA A 21 -8.65 -9.13 -1.14
N HIS A 22 -8.06 -8.83 0.01
CA HIS A 22 -8.38 -9.40 1.35
C HIS A 22 -7.88 -10.82 1.69
N GLN A 23 -7.29 -11.60 0.78
CA GLN A 23 -6.62 -12.84 1.20
C GLN A 23 -5.27 -12.50 1.87
N PRO A 24 -5.06 -12.83 3.16
CA PRO A 24 -3.83 -12.44 3.84
C PRO A 24 -2.62 -13.25 3.36
N VAL A 25 -1.48 -12.58 3.23
CA VAL A 25 -0.17 -13.20 3.02
C VAL A 25 0.42 -13.54 4.37
N ILE A 26 0.56 -14.83 4.69
CA ILE A 26 1.08 -15.27 5.99
C ILE A 26 2.61 -15.41 5.93
N LEU A 27 3.34 -14.71 6.80
CA LEU A 27 4.78 -14.89 6.92
C LEU A 27 5.11 -16.13 7.75
N LEU A 28 5.79 -17.08 7.13
CA LEU A 28 6.20 -18.36 7.70
C LEU A 28 7.43 -18.19 8.60
N ASP A 29 7.73 -19.19 9.42
CA ASP A 29 8.93 -19.19 10.25
C ASP A 29 10.22 -19.34 9.44
N SER A 30 10.11 -19.79 8.18
CA SER A 30 11.20 -19.81 7.20
C SER A 30 11.58 -18.43 6.66
N ASP A 31 10.65 -17.46 6.70
CA ASP A 31 10.75 -16.16 6.03
C ASP A 31 11.65 -15.18 6.82
N THR A 32 12.81 -15.63 7.25
CA THR A 32 13.70 -14.95 8.22
C THR A 32 14.52 -13.80 7.63
N SER A 33 14.57 -13.70 6.31
CA SER A 33 15.22 -12.63 5.55
C SER A 33 14.39 -12.28 4.31
N ALA A 34 14.69 -11.16 3.67
CA ALA A 34 13.92 -10.67 2.53
C ALA A 34 13.89 -11.71 1.40
N GLU A 35 15.02 -12.35 1.11
CA GLU A 35 15.21 -13.35 0.06
C GLU A 35 14.44 -14.64 0.33
N LYS A 36 14.28 -14.99 1.61
CA LYS A 36 13.50 -16.16 2.04
C LYS A 36 12.00 -15.87 2.13
N GLY A 37 11.64 -14.60 2.22
CA GLY A 37 10.25 -14.15 2.30
C GLY A 37 9.55 -14.08 0.94
N PRO A 38 8.21 -13.97 0.95
CA PRO A 38 7.43 -13.78 -0.26
C PRO A 38 7.74 -12.44 -0.94
N LEU A 39 7.52 -12.38 -2.24
CA LEU A 39 7.54 -11.17 -3.05
C LEU A 39 6.11 -10.83 -3.48
N LEU A 40 5.66 -9.63 -3.13
CA LEU A 40 4.50 -8.99 -3.75
C LEU A 40 4.95 -8.49 -5.12
N VAL A 41 4.44 -9.09 -6.19
CA VAL A 41 4.87 -8.82 -7.57
C VAL A 41 4.50 -7.40 -8.01
N ASP A 42 3.43 -6.85 -7.43
CA ASP A 42 3.06 -5.44 -7.52
C ASP A 42 2.81 -4.91 -6.09
N GLY A 43 3.73 -4.07 -5.60
CA GLY A 43 3.66 -3.45 -4.29
C GLY A 43 2.60 -2.37 -4.14
N THR A 44 1.92 -1.99 -5.22
CA THR A 44 0.78 -1.06 -5.18
C THR A 44 -0.54 -1.76 -4.88
N VAL A 45 -0.62 -3.08 -5.07
CA VAL A 45 -1.79 -3.89 -4.73
C VAL A 45 -1.92 -4.04 -3.22
N SER A 46 -3.15 -3.90 -2.72
CA SER A 46 -3.50 -3.97 -1.31
C SER A 46 -3.34 -5.40 -0.78
N PHE A 47 -2.38 -5.59 0.11
CA PHE A 47 -2.13 -6.86 0.79
C PHE A 47 -2.11 -6.69 2.31
N ALA A 48 -2.81 -7.61 2.99
CA ALA A 48 -2.68 -7.81 4.43
C ALA A 48 -1.60 -8.86 4.72
N ILE A 49 -0.42 -8.42 5.15
CA ILE A 49 0.70 -9.30 5.53
C ILE A 49 0.59 -9.63 7.01
N ARG A 50 0.35 -10.90 7.36
CA ARG A 50 0.23 -11.34 8.76
C ARG A 50 1.54 -11.95 9.25
N ALA A 51 1.98 -11.55 10.43
CA ALA A 51 3.19 -12.05 11.06
C ALA A 51 2.96 -12.35 12.54
N SER A 52 3.32 -13.56 12.97
CA SER A 52 3.22 -14.01 14.36
C SER A 52 4.58 -14.37 14.94
N PHE A 53 4.88 -13.90 16.13
CA PHE A 53 6.17 -14.10 16.80
C PHE A 53 5.98 -14.77 18.15
N THR A 54 6.86 -15.71 18.47
CA THR A 54 6.80 -16.49 19.72
C THR A 54 7.84 -16.06 20.75
N LYS A 55 8.87 -15.30 20.32
CA LYS A 55 9.95 -14.81 21.16
C LYS A 55 10.61 -13.53 20.62
N ALA A 56 11.32 -12.83 21.50
CA ALA A 56 12.15 -11.68 21.12
C ALA A 56 13.28 -12.11 20.16
N GLY A 57 13.67 -11.20 19.27
CA GLY A 57 14.73 -11.42 18.28
C GLY A 57 14.31 -12.23 17.05
N GLN A 58 13.12 -12.86 17.06
CA GLN A 58 12.61 -13.55 15.88
C GLN A 58 12.38 -12.58 14.73
N LYS A 59 12.87 -12.93 13.54
CA LYS A 59 12.77 -12.12 12.32
C LYS A 59 11.77 -12.72 11.35
N LYS A 60 11.02 -11.86 10.69
CA LYS A 60 10.19 -12.20 9.53
C LYS A 60 10.32 -11.10 8.49
N ALA A 61 10.32 -11.46 7.22
CA ALA A 61 10.55 -10.53 6.15
C ALA A 61 9.80 -10.91 4.88
N PHE A 62 9.63 -9.93 4.01
CA PHE A 62 9.06 -10.08 2.67
C PHE A 62 9.57 -8.95 1.78
N ARG A 63 9.19 -8.98 0.51
CA ARG A 63 9.57 -8.02 -0.51
C ARG A 63 8.34 -7.49 -1.25
N ALA A 64 8.44 -6.29 -1.78
CA ALA A 64 7.45 -5.72 -2.70
C ALA A 64 8.15 -5.03 -3.87
N GLN A 65 7.73 -5.33 -5.09
CA GLN A 65 8.25 -4.69 -6.30
C GLN A 65 7.45 -3.41 -6.59
N LEU A 66 8.14 -2.29 -6.81
CA LEU A 66 7.54 -1.02 -7.18
C LEU A 66 8.24 -0.45 -8.42
N LYS A 67 7.52 0.37 -9.19
CA LYS A 67 8.03 1.16 -10.30
C LYS A 67 8.30 2.58 -9.83
N GLU A 68 9.03 3.33 -10.65
CA GLU A 68 9.28 4.74 -10.38
C GLU A 68 7.96 5.52 -10.45
N GLY A 69 7.71 6.36 -9.44
CA GLY A 69 6.48 7.14 -9.35
C GLY A 69 5.33 6.40 -8.67
N ASP A 70 5.46 5.10 -8.39
CA ASP A 70 4.45 4.37 -7.60
C ASP A 70 4.39 4.89 -6.17
N ALA A 71 3.27 4.67 -5.50
CA ALA A 71 3.15 4.94 -4.09
C ALA A 71 3.75 3.80 -3.24
N LEU A 72 4.80 4.10 -2.47
CA LEU A 72 5.25 3.23 -1.38
C LEU A 72 4.39 3.51 -0.16
N ASN A 73 3.34 2.71 0.02
CA ASN A 73 2.41 2.80 1.15
C ASN A 73 2.49 1.55 2.01
N PHE A 74 2.65 1.73 3.32
CA PHE A 74 2.51 0.63 4.27
C PHE A 74 2.04 1.12 5.64
N GLN A 75 1.30 0.25 6.32
CA GLN A 75 0.58 0.54 7.55
C GLN A 75 0.86 -0.58 8.55
N PHE A 76 1.07 -0.23 9.82
CA PHE A 76 1.29 -1.19 10.91
C PHE A 76 0.04 -1.29 11.75
N LEU A 77 -0.54 -2.49 11.85
CA LEU A 77 -1.77 -2.76 12.57
C LEU A 77 -1.61 -3.93 13.55
N ILE A 78 -2.47 -3.93 14.56
CA ILE A 78 -2.77 -5.08 15.43
C ILE A 78 -4.27 -5.24 15.54
N MET A 79 -4.75 -6.46 15.80
CA MET A 79 -6.17 -6.67 16.12
C MET A 79 -6.50 -5.97 17.45
N ASP A 80 -7.67 -5.34 17.54
CA ASP A 80 -8.20 -4.79 18.80
C ASP A 80 -8.76 -5.91 19.69
N LYS A 81 -7.92 -6.87 20.04
CA LYS A 81 -8.23 -8.01 20.90
C LYS A 81 -7.01 -8.39 21.73
N LYS A 82 -7.23 -8.93 22.93
CA LYS A 82 -6.14 -9.47 23.77
C LYS A 82 -5.55 -10.76 23.14
N PRO A 83 -4.24 -11.00 23.27
CA PRO A 83 -3.27 -10.16 23.98
C PRO A 83 -2.73 -8.96 23.17
N GLU A 84 -2.96 -8.89 21.85
CA GLU A 84 -2.31 -7.94 20.95
C GLU A 84 -2.58 -6.47 21.34
N ASN A 85 -3.83 -6.11 21.58
CA ASN A 85 -4.20 -4.72 21.88
C ASN A 85 -3.64 -4.19 23.21
N ALA A 86 -3.22 -5.09 24.11
CA ALA A 86 -2.61 -4.75 25.39
C ALA A 86 -1.09 -4.50 25.30
N LEU A 87 -0.44 -4.87 24.18
CA LEU A 87 1.00 -4.64 23.99
C LEU A 87 1.29 -3.15 23.95
N LYS A 88 2.30 -2.67 24.70
CA LYS A 88 2.80 -1.29 24.59
C LYS A 88 3.58 -1.10 23.29
N MET A 89 3.71 0.15 22.81
CA MET A 89 4.49 0.44 21.59
C MET A 89 5.92 -0.10 21.64
N THR A 90 6.55 -0.04 22.81
CA THR A 90 7.91 -0.53 23.03
C THR A 90 8.05 -2.06 22.99
N GLN A 91 6.95 -2.80 23.10
CA GLN A 91 6.88 -4.27 23.07
C GLN A 91 6.56 -4.82 21.68
N LEU A 92 6.15 -3.97 20.74
CA LEU A 92 5.82 -4.37 19.38
C LEU A 92 7.07 -4.61 18.53
N PRO A 93 7.00 -5.47 17.49
CA PRO A 93 8.08 -5.65 16.53
C PRO A 93 8.52 -4.34 15.87
N ASN A 94 9.83 -4.19 15.65
CA ASN A 94 10.36 -3.11 14.83
C ASN A 94 10.28 -3.48 13.35
N LEU A 95 9.84 -2.55 12.49
CA LEU A 95 9.85 -2.73 11.03
C LEU A 95 10.89 -1.80 10.41
N VAL A 96 11.83 -2.37 9.65
CA VAL A 96 12.77 -1.64 8.81
C VAL A 96 12.45 -1.93 7.35
N VAL A 97 12.35 -0.89 6.54
CA VAL A 97 12.14 -0.99 5.10
C VAL A 97 13.38 -0.46 4.40
N THR A 98 13.95 -1.26 3.50
CA THR A 98 15.08 -0.88 2.65
C THR A 98 14.69 -0.98 1.19
N GLY A 99 15.19 -0.09 0.35
CA GLY A 99 14.83 -0.01 -1.06
C GLY A 99 15.98 0.42 -1.95
N PRO A 100 15.73 0.55 -3.26
CA PRO A 100 16.72 0.97 -4.25
C PRO A 100 17.33 2.34 -3.93
N GLY A 101 18.57 2.55 -4.39
CA GLY A 101 19.28 3.82 -4.23
C GLY A 101 19.61 4.18 -2.78
N GLY A 102 19.82 3.18 -1.91
CA GLY A 102 20.17 3.38 -0.50
C GLY A 102 19.00 3.80 0.39
N PHE A 103 17.76 3.76 -0.11
CA PHE A 103 16.59 4.08 0.69
C PHE A 103 16.50 3.18 1.91
N LYS A 104 16.32 3.77 3.09
CA LYS A 104 16.08 3.06 4.34
C LYS A 104 15.21 3.90 5.26
N THR A 105 14.17 3.28 5.79
CA THR A 105 13.31 3.88 6.82
C THR A 105 12.97 2.88 7.90
N THR A 106 12.70 3.37 9.11
CA THR A 106 12.18 2.56 10.22
C THR A 106 10.77 3.03 10.52
N MET A 107 9.83 2.11 10.65
CA MET A 107 8.45 2.45 10.97
C MET A 107 8.38 3.18 12.32
N LYS A 108 7.80 4.37 12.30
CA LYS A 108 7.47 5.11 13.52
C LYS A 108 6.09 4.68 14.00
N LEU A 109 6.02 4.10 15.19
CA LEU A 109 4.76 3.77 15.86
C LEU A 109 4.37 4.90 16.81
N ASN A 110 3.34 5.67 16.47
CA ASN A 110 2.98 6.91 17.15
C ASN A 110 1.47 7.17 17.25
N GLU A 111 0.63 6.20 16.89
CA GLU A 111 -0.83 6.34 16.99
C GLU A 111 -1.50 5.08 17.55
N ARG A 112 -2.76 5.18 17.99
CA ARG A 112 -3.63 4.03 18.30
C ARG A 112 -5.03 4.34 17.82
N THR A 113 -5.22 4.27 16.52
CA THR A 113 -6.46 4.68 15.87
C THR A 113 -7.28 3.45 15.53
N LYS A 114 -8.52 3.36 16.03
CA LYS A 114 -9.42 2.25 15.70
C LYS A 114 -9.78 2.26 14.21
N PHE A 115 -9.82 1.07 13.63
CA PHE A 115 -10.24 0.83 12.26
C PHE A 115 -11.08 -0.43 12.20
N PHE A 116 -12.30 -0.29 11.71
CA PHE A 116 -13.17 -1.44 11.47
C PHE A 116 -13.03 -1.86 10.01
N GLU A 117 -12.49 -3.06 9.78
CA GLU A 117 -12.40 -3.68 8.45
C GLU A 117 -13.72 -4.40 8.15
N SER A 118 -14.58 -3.79 7.33
CA SER A 118 -15.94 -4.27 7.08
C SER A 118 -15.98 -5.68 6.45
N TYR A 119 -14.99 -6.04 5.63
CA TYR A 119 -14.97 -7.33 4.94
C TYR A 119 -14.71 -8.51 5.88
N THR A 120 -13.74 -8.37 6.79
CA THR A 120 -13.41 -9.44 7.76
C THR A 120 -14.14 -9.27 9.08
N GLN A 121 -14.94 -8.20 9.23
CA GLN A 121 -15.57 -7.76 10.47
C GLN A 121 -14.56 -7.66 11.64
N THR A 122 -13.29 -7.38 11.34
CA THR A 122 -12.23 -7.28 12.33
C THR A 122 -11.98 -5.82 12.69
N THR A 123 -11.95 -5.52 13.99
CA THR A 123 -11.45 -4.22 14.45
C THR A 123 -9.94 -4.32 14.65
N TYR A 124 -9.21 -3.41 14.03
CA TYR A 124 -7.78 -3.21 14.20
C TYR A 124 -7.50 -1.88 14.91
N LEU A 125 -6.28 -1.78 15.43
CA LEU A 125 -5.64 -0.53 15.81
C LEU A 125 -4.54 -0.25 14.81
N TYR A 126 -4.63 0.88 14.12
CA TYR A 126 -3.48 1.47 13.44
C TYR A 126 -2.47 1.99 14.46
N LEU A 127 -1.20 1.67 14.23
CA LEU A 127 -0.09 2.00 15.12
C LEU A 127 0.92 2.96 14.49
N GLY A 128 1.01 2.92 13.16
CA GLY A 128 1.84 3.80 12.36
C GLY A 128 1.54 3.60 10.88
N ARG A 129 1.74 4.64 10.09
CA ARG A 129 1.52 4.65 8.64
C ARG A 129 2.69 5.35 8.00
N TYR A 130 3.09 4.87 6.84
CA TYR A 130 4.16 5.46 6.05
C TYR A 130 3.70 5.60 4.61
N SER A 131 4.11 6.70 4.01
CA SER A 131 3.83 6.98 2.62
C SER A 131 4.94 7.80 1.97
N SER A 132 5.42 7.37 0.80
CA SER A 132 6.30 8.14 -0.07
C SER A 132 6.14 7.74 -1.53
N VAL A 133 6.84 8.44 -2.42
CA VAL A 133 6.98 8.05 -3.83
C VAL A 133 8.13 7.06 -3.94
N ALA A 134 7.91 5.97 -4.66
CA ALA A 134 8.90 4.93 -4.86
C ALA A 134 9.84 5.27 -6.02
N LYS A 135 11.12 4.93 -5.86
CA LYS A 135 12.00 4.61 -6.99
C LYS A 135 11.74 3.18 -7.45
N SER A 136 11.97 2.92 -8.73
CA SER A 136 11.84 1.56 -9.29
C SER A 136 12.79 0.58 -8.60
N GLY A 137 12.25 -0.56 -8.17
CA GLY A 137 13.02 -1.65 -7.58
C GLY A 137 12.24 -2.46 -6.56
N VAL A 138 12.94 -3.40 -5.93
CA VAL A 138 12.39 -4.25 -4.87
C VAL A 138 12.67 -3.63 -3.51
N TYR A 139 11.62 -3.43 -2.73
CA TYR A 139 11.69 -2.99 -1.33
C TYR A 139 11.63 -4.21 -0.43
N SER A 140 12.52 -4.27 0.55
CA SER A 140 12.57 -5.32 1.56
C SER A 140 11.99 -4.80 2.87
N PHE A 141 11.12 -5.60 3.48
CA PHE A 141 10.46 -5.30 4.75
C PHE A 141 10.95 -6.32 5.76
N LEU A 142 11.64 -5.87 6.81
CA LEU A 142 12.19 -6.71 7.86
C LEU A 142 11.56 -6.37 9.20
N LEU A 143 10.80 -7.30 9.75
CA LEU A 143 10.30 -7.28 11.11
C LEU A 143 11.28 -7.97 12.04
N THR A 144 11.58 -7.35 13.18
CA THR A 144 12.30 -7.96 14.29
C THR A 144 11.46 -7.86 15.56
N SER A 145 11.08 -9.01 16.11
CA SER A 145 10.22 -9.08 17.28
C SER A 145 10.93 -8.63 18.55
N ARG A 146 10.18 -8.03 19.47
CA ARG A 146 10.59 -7.72 20.84
C ARG A 146 10.00 -8.66 21.89
N GLY A 147 9.18 -9.63 21.45
CA GLY A 147 8.50 -10.56 22.35
C GLY A 147 7.50 -11.45 21.61
N LYS A 148 6.44 -11.88 22.31
CA LYS A 148 5.28 -12.50 21.65
C LYS A 148 4.39 -11.42 21.08
N ALA A 149 4.02 -11.53 19.81
CA ALA A 149 3.12 -10.59 19.14
C ALA A 149 2.54 -11.21 17.87
N ALA A 150 1.30 -10.89 17.54
CA ALA A 150 0.74 -11.05 16.20
C ALA A 150 0.40 -9.67 15.64
N ILE A 151 0.83 -9.40 14.41
CA ILE A 151 0.67 -8.09 13.75
C ILE A 151 0.19 -8.29 12.31
N THR A 152 -0.42 -7.24 11.77
CA THR A 152 -0.78 -7.13 10.35
C THR A 152 -0.06 -5.91 9.77
N LEU A 153 0.64 -6.08 8.65
CA LEU A 153 1.07 -4.96 7.83
C LEU A 153 0.15 -4.82 6.63
N GLY A 154 -0.45 -3.65 6.44
CA GLY A 154 -1.05 -3.30 5.16
C GLY A 154 0.04 -2.81 4.21
N VAL A 155 0.08 -3.28 2.98
CA VAL A 155 0.99 -2.81 1.92
C VAL A 155 0.19 -2.52 0.67
N GLY A 156 0.51 -1.44 -0.05
CA GLY A 156 -0.26 -1.02 -1.21
C GLY A 156 -1.64 -0.49 -0.83
N ASN A 157 -2.46 -0.23 -1.85
CA ASN A 157 -3.78 0.37 -1.68
C ASN A 157 -4.77 0.05 -2.81
N LYS A 158 -4.32 -0.56 -3.92
CA LYS A 158 -5.22 -0.96 -5.01
C LYS A 158 -5.92 -2.27 -4.63
N GLU A 159 -7.23 -2.20 -4.47
CA GLU A 159 -8.08 -3.36 -4.13
C GLU A 159 -8.43 -4.19 -5.38
N ILE A 160 -7.39 -4.75 -6.00
CA ILE A 160 -7.49 -5.64 -7.15
C ILE A 160 -6.79 -6.98 -6.84
N PRO A 161 -7.09 -8.06 -7.57
CA PRO A 161 -6.30 -9.28 -7.45
C PRO A 161 -4.81 -9.00 -7.71
N GLY A 162 -3.94 -9.58 -6.88
CA GLY A 162 -2.50 -9.44 -7.00
C GLY A 162 -1.78 -10.78 -6.95
N GLU A 163 -0.51 -10.79 -7.31
CA GLU A 163 0.32 -11.99 -7.33
C GLU A 163 1.36 -11.96 -6.21
N VAL A 164 1.51 -13.11 -5.54
CA VAL A 164 2.53 -13.34 -4.52
C VAL A 164 3.34 -14.56 -4.89
N THR A 165 4.66 -14.38 -4.94
CA THR A 165 5.61 -15.46 -5.24
C THR A 165 6.51 -15.73 -4.05
N ARG A 166 6.97 -16.98 -3.90
CA ARG A 166 7.97 -17.38 -2.88
C ARG A 166 9.19 -17.95 -3.58
N GLY A 167 10.38 -17.66 -3.05
CA GLY A 167 11.66 -18.04 -3.65
C GLY A 167 12.47 -16.83 -4.11
N ALA A 168 13.56 -17.06 -4.84
CA ALA A 168 14.35 -15.97 -5.40
C ALA A 168 13.44 -15.04 -6.22
N ALA A 169 13.61 -13.72 -6.09
CA ALA A 169 12.93 -12.82 -7.01
C ALA A 169 13.40 -13.22 -8.41
N PRO A 170 12.51 -13.30 -9.43
CA PRO A 170 12.99 -13.38 -10.79
C PRO A 170 13.98 -12.23 -10.97
N MET A 171 15.24 -12.56 -11.30
CA MET A 171 16.21 -11.54 -11.67
C MET A 171 15.60 -10.83 -12.87
N VAL A 172 15.14 -9.60 -12.67
CA VAL A 172 14.79 -8.75 -13.79
C VAL A 172 16.12 -8.51 -14.48
N SER A 173 16.38 -9.26 -15.55
CA SER A 173 17.48 -9.00 -16.46
C SER A 173 17.29 -7.57 -16.93
N ALA A 174 18.20 -6.68 -16.54
CA ALA A 174 18.35 -5.44 -17.25
C ALA A 174 18.65 -5.79 -18.71
N SER A 175 17.94 -5.14 -19.64
CA SER A 175 18.12 -5.21 -21.09
C SER A 175 17.42 -6.36 -21.84
N ALA A 176 16.26 -6.02 -22.41
CA ALA A 176 16.08 -6.12 -23.86
C ALA A 176 15.40 -4.82 -24.31
N ALA A 177 16.05 -4.12 -25.24
CA ALA A 177 15.53 -2.92 -25.88
C ALA A 177 14.14 -3.19 -26.50
N PRO A 178 13.20 -2.23 -26.46
CA PRO A 178 11.93 -2.41 -27.16
C PRO A 178 12.20 -2.34 -28.66
N VAL A 179 11.90 -3.43 -29.37
CA VAL A 179 11.73 -3.43 -30.82
C VAL A 179 10.47 -2.62 -31.11
N ALA A 180 10.63 -1.50 -31.80
CA ALA A 180 9.54 -0.64 -32.22
C ALA A 180 8.64 -1.34 -33.25
N PRO A 181 7.31 -1.17 -33.15
CA PRO A 181 6.47 -1.08 -34.33
C PRO A 181 6.32 0.39 -34.73
N ALA A 182 6.40 0.62 -36.04
CA ALA A 182 6.38 1.92 -36.66
C ALA A 182 5.07 2.70 -36.46
N THR A 183 5.25 4.01 -36.25
CA THR A 183 4.43 5.13 -36.74
C THR A 183 2.91 5.12 -36.50
N ALA A 184 2.49 5.91 -35.51
CA ALA A 184 1.50 6.96 -35.74
C ALA A 184 1.90 8.20 -34.91
N SER A 185 2.30 9.27 -35.61
CA SER A 185 2.67 10.55 -35.01
C SER A 185 1.49 11.16 -34.24
N ALA A 186 1.63 11.29 -32.93
CA ALA A 186 0.92 12.31 -32.16
C ALA A 186 1.97 13.23 -31.51
N LYS A 187 2.01 14.47 -32.00
CA LYS A 187 2.86 15.58 -31.56
C LYS A 187 2.68 15.86 -30.05
N PRO A 188 3.74 16.26 -29.31
CA PRO A 188 3.59 16.69 -27.93
C PRO A 188 2.88 18.05 -27.90
N SER A 189 1.73 18.12 -27.24
CA SER A 189 1.09 19.39 -26.92
C SER A 189 1.08 19.59 -25.41
N ALA A 190 1.46 20.81 -25.04
CA ALA A 190 1.73 21.32 -23.72
C ALA A 190 0.60 21.08 -22.71
N SER A 191 0.97 21.23 -21.44
CA SER A 191 0.11 21.69 -20.35
C SER A 191 -0.86 22.76 -20.89
N ALA A 192 -2.07 22.33 -21.19
CA ALA A 192 -3.22 23.17 -21.44
C ALA A 192 -4.23 22.74 -20.39
N SER A 193 -4.47 23.64 -19.42
CA SER A 193 -5.69 23.62 -18.63
C SER A 193 -6.84 23.47 -19.61
N ALA A 194 -7.51 22.31 -19.62
CA ALA A 194 -8.70 22.13 -20.41
C ALA A 194 -9.70 23.24 -20.04
N PRO A 195 -10.34 23.91 -21.01
CA PRO A 195 -11.32 24.93 -20.69
C PRO A 195 -12.44 24.27 -19.90
N ALA A 196 -12.80 24.91 -18.78
CA ALA A 196 -13.98 24.55 -17.99
C ALA A 196 -15.20 24.63 -18.92
N THR A 197 -15.66 23.49 -19.40
CA THR A 197 -16.97 23.40 -20.02
C THR A 197 -18.00 23.43 -18.91
N THR A 198 -19.08 24.18 -19.13
CA THR A 198 -20.28 24.31 -18.29
C THR A 198 -20.95 22.97 -17.93
N ALA A 199 -20.39 21.82 -18.36
CA ALA A 199 -20.90 20.46 -18.19
C ALA A 199 -20.21 19.65 -17.06
N GLY A 200 -19.20 20.18 -16.37
CA GLY A 200 -18.47 19.45 -15.32
C GLY A 200 -17.42 18.48 -15.88
N TYR A 201 -16.74 17.77 -14.99
CA TYR A 201 -15.65 16.83 -15.31
C TYR A 201 -16.13 15.38 -15.20
N THR A 202 -15.68 14.48 -16.08
CA THR A 202 -16.09 13.07 -16.06
C THR A 202 -15.09 12.18 -15.33
N MET A 203 -15.54 11.04 -14.80
CA MET A 203 -14.62 10.02 -14.23
C MET A 203 -13.63 9.45 -15.27
N ALA A 204 -13.97 9.47 -16.57
CA ALA A 204 -13.04 9.06 -17.61
C ALA A 204 -11.84 10.01 -17.70
N GLN A 205 -12.07 11.31 -17.58
CA GLN A 205 -11.00 12.31 -17.53
C GLN A 205 -10.18 12.18 -16.24
N VAL A 206 -10.82 11.88 -15.11
CA VAL A 206 -10.10 11.63 -13.85
C VAL A 206 -9.17 10.43 -14.04
N LYS A 207 -9.67 9.29 -14.54
CA LYS A 207 -8.92 8.04 -14.70
C LYS A 207 -7.67 8.13 -15.59
N VAL A 208 -7.62 9.04 -16.56
CA VAL A 208 -6.40 9.23 -17.38
C VAL A 208 -5.35 10.13 -16.71
N ASN A 209 -5.73 10.80 -15.62
CA ASN A 209 -4.88 11.62 -14.77
C ASN A 209 -4.54 10.82 -13.49
N ASP A 210 -3.85 9.69 -13.65
CA ASP A 210 -3.66 8.63 -12.64
C ASP A 210 -2.24 8.51 -12.08
N ASN A 211 -1.37 9.48 -12.33
CA ASN A 211 0.03 9.39 -11.95
C ASN A 211 0.57 10.71 -11.39
N ILE A 212 1.76 10.66 -10.80
CA ILE A 212 2.40 11.79 -10.10
C ILE A 212 2.57 13.05 -10.98
N LYS A 213 2.63 12.92 -12.31
CA LYS A 213 2.82 14.07 -13.22
C LYS A 213 1.52 14.73 -13.65
N THR A 214 0.41 14.01 -13.53
CA THR A 214 -0.93 14.43 -13.95
C THR A 214 -1.93 13.80 -12.99
N CYS A 215 -1.96 14.24 -11.73
CA CYS A 215 -2.70 13.56 -10.67
C CYS A 215 -4.03 14.28 -10.40
N TRP A 216 -5.14 13.69 -10.85
CA TRP A 216 -6.47 14.16 -10.49
C TRP A 216 -7.16 13.19 -9.55
N ALA A 217 -7.99 13.69 -8.65
CA ALA A 217 -8.83 12.86 -7.79
C ALA A 217 -10.17 13.52 -7.51
N VAL A 218 -11.19 12.71 -7.23
CA VAL A 218 -12.49 13.21 -6.76
C VAL A 218 -12.54 13.22 -5.24
N VAL A 219 -13.01 14.32 -4.66
CA VAL A 219 -13.37 14.39 -3.23
C VAL A 219 -14.70 15.12 -3.10
N ASP A 220 -15.69 14.45 -2.52
CA ASP A 220 -17.03 15.00 -2.28
C ASP A 220 -17.66 15.60 -3.54
N ASP A 221 -17.72 14.81 -4.62
CA ASP A 221 -18.31 15.18 -5.93
C ASP A 221 -17.62 16.33 -6.68
N TYR A 222 -16.40 16.71 -6.30
CA TYR A 222 -15.58 17.67 -7.03
C TYR A 222 -14.25 17.05 -7.47
N VAL A 223 -13.79 17.45 -8.66
CA VAL A 223 -12.49 17.05 -9.22
C VAL A 223 -11.42 18.07 -8.85
N TYR A 224 -10.27 17.57 -8.41
CA TYR A 224 -9.11 18.38 -8.03
C TYR A 224 -7.88 17.95 -8.81
N ASP A 225 -7.08 18.91 -9.27
CA ASP A 225 -5.73 18.67 -9.78
C ASP A 225 -4.73 18.75 -8.62
N LEU A 226 -4.37 17.59 -8.10
CA LEU A 226 -3.49 17.46 -6.94
C LEU A 226 -2.00 17.41 -7.32
N THR A 227 -1.64 17.51 -8.61
CA THR A 227 -0.27 17.33 -9.11
C THR A 227 0.74 18.17 -8.31
N LYS A 228 0.44 19.45 -8.07
CA LYS A 228 1.31 20.36 -7.31
C LYS A 228 1.21 20.18 -5.79
N TRP A 229 0.16 19.53 -5.31
CA TRP A 229 -0.08 19.32 -3.88
C TRP A 229 0.64 18.08 -3.32
N ILE A 230 0.97 17.09 -4.16
CA ILE A 230 1.55 15.79 -3.77
C ILE A 230 2.66 15.94 -2.72
N ASN A 231 3.70 16.74 -3.01
CA ASN A 231 4.86 16.86 -2.13
C ASN A 231 4.61 17.68 -0.86
N SER A 232 3.51 18.42 -0.80
CA SER A 232 3.14 19.28 0.32
C SER A 232 2.15 18.60 1.28
N HIS A 233 1.66 17.40 0.94
CA HIS A 233 0.70 16.68 1.74
C HIS A 233 1.33 16.20 3.07
N PRO A 234 0.80 16.60 4.24
CA PRO A 234 1.36 16.21 5.54
C PRO A 234 1.33 14.69 5.81
N GLY A 235 0.41 13.96 5.18
CA GLY A 235 0.35 12.49 5.26
C GLY A 235 1.37 11.77 4.34
N GLY A 236 2.20 12.52 3.62
CA GLY A 236 3.18 12.01 2.67
C GLY A 236 2.66 11.98 1.23
N ALA A 237 3.59 12.09 0.29
CA ALA A 237 3.32 12.17 -1.14
C ALA A 237 2.66 10.90 -1.71
N GLY A 238 3.08 9.72 -1.25
CA GLY A 238 2.52 8.45 -1.73
C GLY A 238 1.02 8.32 -1.47
N ALA A 239 0.47 8.98 -0.43
CA ALA A 239 -0.93 8.89 -0.07
C ALA A 239 -1.77 9.57 -1.15
N ILE A 240 -1.30 10.70 -1.68
CA ILE A 240 -1.93 11.38 -2.81
C ILE A 240 -1.71 10.61 -4.10
N VAL A 241 -0.47 10.18 -4.37
CA VAL A 241 -0.14 9.40 -5.59
C VAL A 241 -1.03 8.17 -5.73
N SER A 242 -1.32 7.51 -4.62
CA SER A 242 -2.14 6.32 -4.57
C SER A 242 -3.62 6.54 -4.90
N LEU A 243 -4.06 7.80 -4.88
CA LEU A 243 -5.43 8.23 -5.13
C LEU A 243 -5.60 8.89 -6.50
N CYS A 244 -4.51 9.15 -7.23
CA CYS A 244 -4.59 9.69 -8.58
C CYS A 244 -5.47 8.79 -9.47
N GLY A 245 -6.34 9.38 -10.26
CA GLY A 245 -7.24 8.69 -11.16
C GLY A 245 -8.48 8.08 -10.51
N THR A 246 -8.72 8.31 -9.22
CA THR A 246 -9.80 7.64 -8.48
C THR A 246 -10.76 8.60 -7.77
N ASP A 247 -11.88 8.06 -7.27
CA ASP A 247 -12.70 8.74 -6.28
C ASP A 247 -12.12 8.48 -4.88
N ALA A 248 -11.50 9.53 -4.34
CA ALA A 248 -10.78 9.50 -3.07
C ALA A 248 -11.66 9.85 -1.86
N THR A 249 -12.97 10.07 -2.05
CA THR A 249 -13.89 10.59 -1.02
C THR A 249 -13.85 9.76 0.26
N SER A 250 -13.95 8.44 0.16
CA SER A 250 -13.94 7.55 1.33
C SER A 250 -12.60 7.57 2.06
N ALA A 251 -11.49 7.47 1.31
CA ALA A 251 -10.14 7.52 1.88
C ALA A 251 -9.87 8.85 2.61
N PHE A 252 -10.29 9.97 1.99
CA PHE A 252 -10.18 11.30 2.57
C PHE A 252 -10.96 11.41 3.88
N LYS A 253 -12.23 10.97 3.90
CA LYS A 253 -13.08 11.00 5.10
C LYS A 253 -12.47 10.17 6.23
N THR A 254 -12.09 8.92 5.96
CA THR A 254 -11.49 8.04 6.99
C THR A 254 -10.21 8.63 7.57
N GLN A 255 -9.36 9.25 6.74
CA GLN A 255 -8.09 9.81 7.19
C GLN A 255 -8.26 11.13 7.95
N HIS A 256 -9.21 11.97 7.55
CA HIS A 256 -9.34 13.35 8.04
C HIS A 256 -10.60 13.62 8.88
N GLN A 257 -11.38 12.60 9.25
CA GLN A 257 -12.61 12.72 10.04
C GLN A 257 -12.47 13.52 11.35
N ASN A 258 -11.29 13.52 11.96
CA ASN A 258 -11.03 14.22 13.22
C ASN A 258 -10.42 15.63 13.03
N GLN A 259 -10.36 16.14 11.80
CA GLN A 259 -9.82 17.47 11.48
C GLN A 259 -10.98 18.45 11.19
N ALA A 260 -10.86 19.69 11.65
CA ALA A 260 -11.96 20.65 11.54
C ALA A 260 -12.31 21.05 10.10
N LYS A 261 -11.32 21.31 9.24
CA LYS A 261 -11.50 21.78 7.85
C LYS A 261 -10.41 21.27 6.89
N PRO A 262 -10.23 19.95 6.73
CA PRO A 262 -9.17 19.40 5.88
C PRO A 262 -9.33 19.80 4.40
N ALA A 263 -10.57 19.93 3.92
CA ALA A 263 -10.89 20.20 2.52
C ALA A 263 -10.47 21.61 2.05
N VAL A 264 -10.37 22.59 2.95
CA VAL A 264 -9.97 23.98 2.62
C VAL A 264 -8.57 24.04 1.98
N ARG A 265 -7.69 23.08 2.31
CA ARG A 265 -6.36 22.98 1.70
C ARG A 265 -6.42 22.59 0.22
N LEU A 266 -7.57 22.09 -0.26
CA LEU A 266 -7.79 21.65 -1.63
C LEU A 266 -8.41 22.73 -2.53
N ASP A 267 -8.90 23.84 -1.96
CA ASP A 267 -9.67 24.85 -2.69
C ASP A 267 -8.92 25.42 -3.90
N SER A 268 -7.60 25.68 -3.77
CA SER A 268 -6.76 26.19 -4.87
C SER A 268 -6.48 25.17 -5.97
N TYR A 269 -6.82 23.90 -5.75
CA TYR A 269 -6.60 22.78 -6.68
C TYR A 269 -7.90 22.32 -7.33
N LYS A 270 -9.04 22.91 -6.95
CA LYS A 270 -10.37 22.53 -7.41
C LYS A 270 -10.55 22.89 -8.89
N LEU A 271 -10.88 21.91 -9.71
CA LEU A 271 -11.19 22.11 -11.12
C LEU A 271 -12.68 22.42 -11.33
N GLY A 272 -13.56 21.60 -10.74
CA GLY A 272 -15.00 21.74 -10.93
C GLY A 272 -15.79 20.50 -10.45
N PRO A 273 -17.12 20.51 -10.60
CA PRO A 273 -17.97 19.39 -10.17
C PRO A 273 -17.74 18.15 -11.05
N LEU A 274 -17.91 16.98 -10.46
CA LEU A 274 -17.99 15.71 -11.18
C LEU A 274 -19.36 15.60 -11.85
N GLN A 275 -19.35 15.33 -13.16
CA GLN A 275 -20.51 14.96 -13.95
C GLN A 275 -20.84 13.48 -13.68
N LYS A 276 -22.03 13.23 -13.11
CA LYS A 276 -22.56 11.90 -12.83
C LYS A 276 -23.35 11.34 -14.01
#